data_AF-A0A924Z221-F1
#
_entry.id   AF-A0A924Z221-F1
#
_cell.length_a   1.000
_cell.length_b   1.000
_cell.length_c   1.000
_cell.angle_alpha   90.00
_cell.angle_beta   90.00
_cell.angle_gamma   90.00
#
_symmetry.space_group_name_H-M   'P 1'
#
loop_
_entity.id
_entity.type
_entity.pdbx_description
1 polymer ?
#
loop_
_entity_poly.entity_id
_entity_poly.type
_entity_poly.pdbx_seq_one_letter_code
_entity_poly.pdbx_strand_id
1 'polypeptide(L)'
;MPLLPATPPNPHQVDGQTVFDGLAFMQAPINITRLAELLADHNTARGARFHGPELRQRLQELHQSGAVQTTAQGQWWAEPQASWARFAALVRQPEACARWWASWRRLHRFDHSWHLELFGEEAMVGALRVVVYAGGTPAAFERLSLLSRSVSPENPTLLSAALLKPFDVDLWQRVDPELRYRLLLGLLNHLGGDCETLTQPLWLWLQAQSQPDPGVLHDLPRLRLAERLVLAGQAGEARRVLL
;
A
#
# COMPACT_ATOMS: atom_id res chain seq x y z
N MET A 1 9.54 -45.03 -1.15
CA MET A 1 10.58 -43.97 -1.14
C MET A 1 10.42 -43.16 0.13
N PRO A 2 11.45 -43.05 0.98
CA PRO A 2 11.38 -42.16 2.14
C PRO A 2 11.44 -40.70 1.66
N LEU A 3 10.47 -39.88 2.09
CA LEU A 3 10.50 -38.44 1.92
C LEU A 3 11.70 -37.90 2.72
N LEU A 4 12.72 -37.40 2.02
CA LEU A 4 13.82 -36.68 2.66
C LEU A 4 13.22 -35.47 3.41
N PRO A 5 13.61 -35.23 4.67
CA PRO A 5 13.17 -34.05 5.41
C PRO A 5 13.63 -32.80 4.65
N ALA A 6 12.69 -31.87 4.44
CA ALA A 6 13.00 -30.60 3.79
C ALA A 6 14.14 -29.90 4.55
N THR A 7 15.22 -29.58 3.86
CA THR A 7 16.34 -28.82 4.43
C THR A 7 15.80 -27.51 4.98
N PRO A 8 16.07 -27.17 6.26
CA PRO A 8 15.63 -25.90 6.82
C PRO A 8 16.19 -24.73 5.99
N PRO A 9 15.42 -23.65 5.79
CA PRO A 9 15.86 -22.52 4.98
C PRO A 9 17.14 -21.92 5.53
N ASN A 10 18.05 -21.52 4.64
CA ASN A 10 19.32 -20.91 5.02
C ASN A 10 19.05 -19.65 5.86
N PRO A 11 19.60 -19.52 7.08
CA PRO A 11 19.40 -18.35 7.95
C PRO A 11 19.64 -17.01 7.24
N HIS A 12 20.67 -16.94 6.38
CA HIS A 12 20.98 -15.74 5.60
C HIS A 12 19.85 -15.34 4.64
N GLN A 13 19.17 -16.33 4.08
CA GLN A 13 18.04 -16.12 3.17
C GLN A 13 16.79 -15.65 3.93
N VAL A 14 16.55 -16.18 5.12
CA VAL A 14 15.44 -15.75 6.00
C VAL A 14 15.63 -14.31 6.46
N ASP A 15 16.86 -13.96 6.86
CA ASP A 15 17.20 -12.62 7.32
C ASP A 15 17.10 -11.60 6.16
N GLY A 16 17.65 -11.94 5.00
CA GLY A 16 17.55 -11.12 3.79
C GLY A 16 16.09 -10.89 3.37
N GLN A 17 15.26 -11.94 3.42
CA GLN A 17 13.82 -11.83 3.14
C GLN A 17 13.12 -10.91 4.14
N THR A 18 13.45 -11.00 5.43
CA THR A 18 12.85 -10.15 6.47
C THR A 18 13.20 -8.68 6.27
N VAL A 19 14.44 -8.38 5.89
CA VAL A 19 14.87 -7.01 5.54
C VAL A 19 14.14 -6.50 4.30
N PHE A 20 14.04 -7.33 3.26
CA PHE A 20 13.28 -6.99 2.06
C PHE A 20 11.79 -6.77 2.36
N ASP A 21 11.19 -7.62 3.20
CA ASP A 21 9.80 -7.46 3.65
C ASP A 21 9.58 -6.15 4.38
N GLY A 22 10.54 -5.69 5.19
CA GLY A 22 10.47 -4.39 5.84
C GLY A 22 10.46 -3.23 4.84
N LEU A 23 11.36 -3.27 3.85
CA LEU A 23 11.39 -2.27 2.77
C LEU A 23 10.12 -2.32 1.90
N ALA A 24 9.66 -3.51 1.56
CA ALA A 24 8.42 -3.71 0.82
C ALA A 24 7.22 -3.23 1.64
N PHE A 25 7.18 -3.46 2.95
CA PHE A 25 6.08 -2.98 3.79
C PHE A 25 6.05 -1.46 3.90
N MET A 26 7.22 -0.81 3.99
CA MET A 26 7.30 0.66 4.07
C MET A 26 6.78 1.37 2.82
N GLN A 27 6.88 0.75 1.63
CA GLN A 27 6.48 1.34 0.35
C GLN A 27 7.13 2.71 0.06
N ALA A 28 8.25 3.04 0.72
CA ALA A 28 8.94 4.32 0.62
C ALA A 28 10.42 4.19 1.02
N PRO A 29 11.30 5.11 0.58
CA PRO A 29 12.68 5.16 1.03
C PRO A 29 12.85 5.37 2.52
N ILE A 30 13.78 4.62 3.13
CA ILE A 30 14.03 4.64 4.57
C ILE A 30 15.53 4.59 4.89
N ASN A 31 15.94 5.31 5.93
CA ASN A 31 17.31 5.24 6.45
C ASN A 31 17.52 3.96 7.26
N ILE A 32 18.75 3.45 7.27
CA ILE A 32 19.11 2.20 7.97
C ILE A 32 18.72 2.20 9.46
N THR A 33 18.82 3.35 10.14
CA THR A 33 18.42 3.49 11.54
C THR A 33 16.92 3.30 11.73
N ARG A 34 16.09 3.96 10.90
CA ARG A 34 14.63 3.80 10.94
C ARG A 34 14.21 2.40 10.50
N LEU A 35 14.94 1.77 9.58
CA LEU A 35 14.70 0.38 9.21
C LEU A 35 15.00 -0.57 10.38
N ALA A 36 16.07 -0.35 11.14
CA ALA A 36 16.35 -1.14 12.34
C ALA A 36 15.24 -0.95 13.40
N GLU A 37 14.71 0.26 13.57
CA GLU A 37 13.57 0.53 14.45
C GLU A 37 12.28 -0.18 13.99
N LEU A 38 12.01 -0.19 12.68
CA LEU A 38 10.90 -0.95 12.10
C LEU A 38 11.05 -2.46 12.39
N LEU A 39 12.26 -2.98 12.27
CA LEU A 39 12.58 -4.39 12.47
C LEU A 39 12.72 -4.77 13.96
N ALA A 40 12.44 -3.89 14.92
CA ALA A 40 12.66 -4.16 16.34
C ALA A 40 11.88 -5.39 16.87
N ASP A 41 10.73 -5.70 16.27
CA ASP A 41 9.89 -6.87 16.59
C ASP A 41 10.10 -8.04 15.61
N HIS A 42 11.05 -7.90 14.70
CA HIS A 42 11.38 -8.88 13.69
C HIS A 42 12.76 -9.44 14.01
N ASN A 43 12.81 -10.68 14.47
CA ASN A 43 14.07 -11.31 14.83
C ASN A 43 14.74 -11.91 13.60
N THR A 44 16.06 -11.98 13.64
CA THR A 44 16.85 -12.81 12.74
C THR A 44 16.48 -14.28 12.91
N ALA A 45 16.87 -15.13 11.97
CA ALA A 45 16.72 -16.57 12.05
C ALA A 45 17.36 -17.18 13.32
N ARG A 46 18.30 -16.47 13.95
CA ARG A 46 18.94 -16.85 15.21
C ARG A 46 18.22 -16.32 16.45
N GLY A 47 17.11 -15.61 16.30
CA GLY A 47 16.34 -15.02 17.39
C GLY A 47 16.91 -13.69 17.92
N ALA A 48 17.93 -13.12 17.26
CA ALA A 48 18.53 -11.85 17.66
C ALA A 48 17.82 -10.67 16.96
N ARG A 49 18.04 -9.44 17.47
CA ARG A 49 17.60 -8.23 16.78
C ARG A 49 18.57 -7.87 15.66
N PHE A 50 18.05 -7.32 14.57
CA PHE A 50 18.88 -6.73 13.52
C PHE A 50 19.68 -5.55 14.06
N HIS A 51 21.01 -5.59 13.90
CA HIS A 51 21.90 -4.49 14.26
C HIS A 51 22.59 -3.90 13.02
N GLY A 52 23.06 -2.65 13.13
CA GLY A 52 23.52 -1.84 11.99
C GLY A 52 24.48 -2.53 11.01
N PRO A 53 25.57 -3.19 11.47
CA PRO A 53 26.50 -3.88 10.57
C PRO A 53 25.87 -5.03 9.77
N GLU A 54 25.08 -5.89 10.42
CA GLU A 54 24.40 -7.01 9.78
C GLU A 54 23.35 -6.51 8.80
N LEU A 55 22.55 -5.52 9.20
CA LEU A 55 21.54 -4.91 8.34
C LEU A 55 22.18 -4.30 7.10
N ARG A 56 23.34 -3.62 7.23
CA ARG A 56 24.08 -3.07 6.09
C ARG A 56 24.58 -4.16 5.15
N GLN A 57 25.12 -5.25 5.69
CA GLN A 57 25.55 -6.38 4.88
C GLN A 57 24.36 -6.96 4.08
N ARG A 58 23.22 -7.20 4.72
CA ARG A 58 22.02 -7.72 4.05
C ARG A 58 21.50 -6.77 2.97
N LEU A 59 21.48 -5.47 3.23
CA LEU A 59 21.08 -4.47 2.25
C LEU A 59 22.03 -4.45 1.04
N GLN A 60 23.34 -4.62 1.25
CA GLN A 60 24.31 -4.73 0.16
C GLN A 60 24.12 -6.01 -0.67
N GLU A 61 23.87 -7.15 -0.03
CA GLU A 61 23.56 -8.41 -0.71
C GLU A 61 22.28 -8.27 -1.57
N LEU A 62 21.22 -7.69 -1.02
CA LEU A 62 19.97 -7.41 -1.75
C LEU A 62 20.16 -6.39 -2.88
N HIS A 63 21.10 -5.46 -2.73
CA HIS A 63 21.39 -4.46 -3.75
C HIS A 63 22.12 -5.10 -4.94
N GLN A 64 23.08 -5.98 -4.66
CA GLN A 64 23.80 -6.75 -5.68
C GLN A 64 22.86 -7.66 -6.47
N SER A 65 21.80 -8.17 -5.84
CA SER A 65 20.77 -8.96 -6.53
C SER A 65 19.72 -8.11 -7.26
N GLY A 66 19.80 -6.78 -7.20
CA GLY A 66 18.85 -5.85 -7.81
C GLY A 66 17.49 -5.72 -7.10
N ALA A 67 17.32 -6.32 -5.91
CA ALA A 67 16.05 -6.28 -5.19
C ALA A 67 15.81 -4.94 -4.48
N VAL A 68 16.88 -4.23 -4.12
CA VAL A 68 16.83 -2.93 -3.44
C VAL A 68 17.77 -1.93 -4.10
N GLN A 69 17.45 -0.65 -3.94
CA GLN A 69 18.21 0.47 -4.46
C GLN A 69 18.49 1.49 -3.35
N THR A 70 19.41 2.40 -3.65
CA THR A 70 19.72 3.54 -2.77
C THR A 70 19.41 4.86 -3.46
N THR A 71 18.83 5.80 -2.73
CA THR A 71 18.67 7.19 -3.21
C THR A 71 20.00 7.94 -3.16
N ALA A 72 20.09 9.10 -3.82
CA ALA A 72 21.27 9.98 -3.73
C ALA A 72 21.57 10.44 -2.29
N GLN A 73 20.57 10.37 -1.40
CA GLN A 73 20.68 10.74 0.02
C GLN A 73 21.05 9.53 0.91
N GLY A 74 21.28 8.35 0.33
CA GLY A 74 21.68 7.14 1.06
C GLY A 74 20.52 6.39 1.75
N GLN A 75 19.27 6.69 1.39
CA GLN A 75 18.11 5.92 1.84
C GLN A 75 17.97 4.64 1.03
N TRP A 76 17.48 3.58 1.66
CA TRP A 76 17.23 2.28 1.04
C TRP A 76 15.76 2.15 0.68
N TRP A 77 15.48 1.52 -0.45
CA TRP A 77 14.12 1.21 -0.88
C TRP A 77 14.08 -0.03 -1.77
N ALA A 78 12.95 -0.73 -1.76
CA ALA A 78 12.73 -1.89 -2.64
C ALA A 78 12.20 -1.43 -4.00
N GLU A 79 12.62 -2.09 -5.08
CA GLU A 79 12.15 -1.80 -6.44
C GLU A 79 10.61 -1.84 -6.52
N PRO A 80 9.93 -0.86 -7.15
CA PRO A 80 8.48 -0.71 -7.09
C PRO A 80 7.65 -1.96 -7.40
N GLN A 81 7.99 -2.68 -8.47
CA GLN A 81 7.19 -3.82 -8.93
C GLN A 81 7.32 -5.02 -7.97
N ALA A 82 8.56 -5.38 -7.61
CA ALA A 82 8.82 -6.46 -6.66
C ALA A 82 8.31 -6.11 -5.25
N SER A 83 8.51 -4.85 -4.84
CA SER A 83 8.04 -4.29 -3.57
C SER A 83 6.52 -4.37 -3.44
N TRP A 84 5.78 -3.96 -4.48
CA TRP A 84 4.32 -4.04 -4.48
C TRP A 84 3.81 -5.47 -4.35
N ALA A 85 4.33 -6.38 -5.17
CA ALA A 85 3.93 -7.78 -5.14
C ALA A 85 4.14 -8.38 -3.73
N ARG A 86 5.26 -8.04 -3.08
CA ARG A 86 5.55 -8.51 -1.74
C ARG A 86 4.67 -7.85 -0.68
N PHE A 87 4.46 -6.54 -0.75
CA PHE A 87 3.53 -5.81 0.13
C PHE A 87 2.14 -6.44 0.10
N ALA A 88 1.59 -6.66 -1.09
CA ALA A 88 0.28 -7.26 -1.25
C ALA A 88 0.21 -8.67 -0.65
N ALA A 89 1.26 -9.48 -0.82
CA ALA A 89 1.35 -10.80 -0.19
C ALA A 89 1.35 -10.74 1.35
N LEU A 90 2.09 -9.79 1.94
CA LEU A 90 2.13 -9.58 3.39
C LEU A 90 0.78 -9.12 3.95
N VAL A 91 0.13 -8.17 3.28
CA VAL A 91 -1.17 -7.63 3.70
C VAL A 91 -2.29 -8.67 3.58
N ARG A 92 -2.21 -9.56 2.57
CA ARG A 92 -3.20 -10.63 2.41
C ARG A 92 -3.20 -11.63 3.58
N GLN A 93 -2.06 -11.83 4.23
CA GLN A 93 -1.88 -12.74 5.37
C GLN A 93 -2.18 -12.02 6.70
N PRO A 94 -3.28 -12.34 7.41
CA PRO A 94 -3.73 -11.54 8.57
C PRO A 94 -2.68 -11.38 9.67
N GLU A 95 -1.98 -12.46 10.04
CA GLU A 95 -0.96 -12.43 11.09
C GLU A 95 0.26 -11.59 10.69
N ALA A 96 0.73 -11.75 9.45
CA ALA A 96 1.85 -10.97 8.93
C ALA A 96 1.46 -9.48 8.82
N CYS A 97 0.27 -9.20 8.30
CA CYS A 97 -0.29 -7.86 8.18
C CYS A 97 -0.35 -7.18 9.56
N ALA A 98 -0.93 -7.84 10.57
CA ALA A 98 -1.04 -7.30 11.92
C ALA A 98 0.33 -6.99 12.53
N ARG A 99 1.30 -7.88 12.37
CA ARG A 99 2.66 -7.70 12.88
C ARG A 99 3.37 -6.52 12.21
N TRP A 100 3.39 -6.47 10.88
CA TRP A 100 4.03 -5.39 10.15
C TRP A 100 3.35 -4.03 10.36
N TRP A 101 2.01 -4.01 10.43
CA TRP A 101 1.24 -2.82 10.77
C TRP A 101 1.59 -2.28 12.16
N ALA A 102 1.72 -3.15 13.16
CA ALA A 102 2.16 -2.76 14.50
C ALA A 102 3.57 -2.14 14.51
N SER A 103 4.51 -2.73 13.77
CA SER A 103 5.86 -2.18 13.60
C SER A 103 5.85 -0.80 12.95
N TRP A 104 5.09 -0.61 11.87
CA TRP A 104 4.95 0.67 11.21
C TRP A 104 4.32 1.73 12.11
N ARG A 105 3.23 1.38 12.82
CA ARG A 105 2.57 2.29 13.78
C ARG A 105 3.52 2.77 14.85
N ARG A 106 4.33 1.88 15.42
CA ARG A 106 5.32 2.25 16.44
C ARG A 106 6.40 3.16 15.87
N LEU A 107 6.94 2.86 14.68
CA LEU A 107 7.95 3.68 14.01
C LEU A 107 7.50 5.14 13.84
N HIS A 108 6.22 5.34 13.49
CA HIS A 108 5.64 6.66 13.27
C HIS A 108 4.94 7.25 14.51
N ARG A 109 5.06 6.59 15.67
CA ARG A 109 4.32 6.91 16.90
C ARG A 109 2.85 7.20 16.61
N PHE A 110 2.27 6.38 15.73
CA PHE A 110 1.01 6.67 15.05
C PHE A 110 -0.12 6.97 16.03
N ASP A 111 -0.16 6.29 17.17
CA ASP A 111 -1.22 6.46 18.16
C ASP A 111 -1.00 7.64 19.14
N HIS A 112 0.14 8.36 19.06
CA HIS A 112 0.48 9.44 19.99
C HIS A 112 -0.10 10.78 19.54
N SER A 113 -1.11 11.29 20.26
CA SER A 113 -1.90 12.47 19.88
C SER A 113 -1.10 13.75 19.61
N TRP A 114 0.07 13.94 20.23
CA TRP A 114 0.92 15.13 20.08
C TRP A 114 2.05 14.99 19.05
N HIS A 115 2.21 13.81 18.46
CA HIS A 115 3.26 13.57 17.47
C HIS A 115 2.79 13.97 16.07
N LEU A 116 3.67 14.64 15.33
CA LEU A 116 3.49 14.99 13.93
C LEU A 116 4.67 14.44 13.13
N GLU A 117 4.39 13.92 11.95
CA GLU A 117 5.40 13.44 11.01
C GLU A 117 5.51 14.35 9.79
N LEU A 118 6.75 14.49 9.32
CA LEU A 118 7.07 15.22 8.09
C LEU A 118 7.23 14.20 6.97
N PHE A 119 6.12 13.92 6.30
CA PHE A 119 6.14 13.13 5.07
C PHE A 119 6.44 14.02 3.88
N GLY A 120 7.47 13.65 3.10
CA GLY A 120 7.56 14.06 1.70
C GLY A 120 6.51 13.32 0.86
N GLU A 121 6.30 13.74 -0.39
CA GLU A 121 5.25 13.16 -1.26
C GLU A 121 5.40 11.64 -1.45
N GLU A 122 6.60 11.14 -1.75
CA GLU A 122 6.86 9.70 -1.91
C GLU A 122 6.58 8.92 -0.61
N ALA A 123 7.00 9.47 0.52
CA ALA A 123 6.76 8.85 1.83
C ALA A 123 5.27 8.86 2.19
N MET A 124 4.52 9.90 1.79
CA MET A 124 3.07 9.96 1.95
C MET A 124 2.36 8.93 1.06
N VAL A 125 2.81 8.72 -0.18
CA VAL A 125 2.28 7.64 -1.04
C VAL A 125 2.46 6.26 -0.38
N GLY A 126 3.64 5.99 0.18
CA GLY A 126 3.89 4.78 0.94
C GLY A 126 3.02 4.66 2.19
N ALA A 127 2.90 5.74 2.98
CA ALA A 127 2.05 5.79 4.16
C ALA A 127 0.57 5.55 3.83
N LEU A 128 0.06 6.16 2.75
CA LEU A 128 -1.30 5.93 2.24
C LEU A 128 -1.53 4.44 1.93
N ARG A 129 -0.60 3.78 1.23
CA ARG A 129 -0.72 2.34 0.94
C ARG A 129 -0.80 1.51 2.22
N VAL A 130 0.09 1.75 3.17
CA VAL A 130 0.11 1.02 4.44
C VAL A 130 -1.17 1.27 5.24
N VAL A 131 -1.57 2.52 5.42
CA VAL A 131 -2.74 2.87 6.23
C VAL A 131 -4.04 2.37 5.59
N VAL A 132 -4.19 2.53 4.27
CA VAL A 132 -5.40 2.08 3.57
C VAL A 132 -5.48 0.55 3.52
N TYR A 133 -4.40 -0.15 3.18
CA TYR A 133 -4.48 -1.60 2.95
C TYR A 133 -4.18 -2.45 4.18
N ALA A 134 -3.30 -2.01 5.08
CA ALA A 134 -2.99 -2.73 6.33
C ALA A 134 -3.81 -2.21 7.53
N GLY A 135 -4.03 -0.89 7.61
CA GLY A 135 -4.87 -0.27 8.65
C GLY A 135 -6.37 -0.38 8.36
N GLY A 136 -6.77 -0.24 7.09
CA GLY A 136 -8.06 -0.69 6.56
C GLY A 136 -9.31 0.07 7.01
N THR A 137 -9.21 1.02 7.94
CA THR A 137 -10.37 1.61 8.64
C THR A 137 -10.43 3.14 8.52
N PRO A 138 -11.64 3.75 8.59
CA PRO A 138 -11.79 5.21 8.60
C PRO A 138 -10.94 5.87 9.70
N ALA A 139 -10.93 5.28 10.90
CA ALA A 139 -10.16 5.79 12.04
C ALA A 139 -8.65 5.81 11.77
N ALA A 140 -8.10 4.78 11.12
CA ALA A 140 -6.70 4.77 10.74
C ALA A 140 -6.39 5.86 9.69
N PHE A 141 -7.26 6.04 8.71
CA PHE A 141 -7.08 7.09 7.70
C PHE A 141 -7.16 8.50 8.30
N GLU A 142 -8.17 8.77 9.13
CA GLU A 142 -8.30 10.03 9.87
C GLU A 142 -7.07 10.29 10.74
N ARG A 143 -6.52 9.24 11.36
CA ARG A 143 -5.32 9.37 12.16
C ARG A 143 -4.09 9.75 11.33
N LEU A 144 -3.96 9.23 10.11
CA LEU A 144 -2.91 9.66 9.17
C LEU A 144 -3.07 11.15 8.82
N SER A 145 -4.31 11.61 8.60
CA SER A 145 -4.60 13.03 8.36
C SER A 145 -4.16 13.93 9.52
N LEU A 146 -4.39 13.50 10.76
CA LEU A 146 -3.96 14.22 11.96
C LEU A 146 -2.44 14.18 12.18
N LEU A 147 -1.79 13.09 11.76
CA LEU A 147 -0.36 12.90 11.90
C LEU A 147 0.45 13.76 10.92
N SER A 148 -0.09 14.00 9.72
CA SER A 148 0.63 14.68 8.65
C SER A 148 0.61 16.19 8.81
N ARG A 149 1.79 16.81 8.87
CA ARG A 149 1.92 18.26 9.04
C ARG A 149 1.98 19.05 7.74
N SER A 150 2.63 18.51 6.72
CA SER A 150 3.03 19.24 5.52
C SER A 150 2.24 18.86 4.27
N VAL A 151 1.75 17.62 4.20
CA VAL A 151 1.15 17.04 3.00
C VAL A 151 -0.16 16.38 3.37
N SER A 152 -1.28 16.83 2.81
CA SER A 152 -2.57 16.20 3.11
C SER A 152 -2.66 14.80 2.47
N PRO A 153 -3.02 13.74 3.21
CA PRO A 153 -3.31 12.43 2.62
C PRO A 153 -4.58 12.45 1.75
N GLU A 154 -5.41 13.49 1.85
CA GLU A 154 -6.58 13.69 0.98
C GLU A 154 -6.21 14.35 -0.36
N ASN A 155 -4.94 14.69 -0.58
CA ASN A 155 -4.48 15.21 -1.86
C ASN A 155 -4.78 14.17 -2.97
N PRO A 156 -5.59 14.52 -3.99
CA PRO A 156 -6.01 13.55 -4.99
C PRO A 156 -4.88 12.95 -5.85
N THR A 157 -3.81 13.70 -6.09
CA THR A 157 -2.63 13.22 -6.81
C THR A 157 -1.94 12.10 -6.03
N LEU A 158 -1.82 12.26 -4.71
CA LEU A 158 -1.20 11.27 -3.83
C LEU A 158 -2.09 10.04 -3.65
N LEU A 159 -3.39 10.24 -3.50
CA LEU A 159 -4.37 9.14 -3.49
C LEU A 159 -4.30 8.32 -4.78
N SER A 160 -4.24 9.01 -5.94
CA SER A 160 -4.14 8.34 -7.24
C SER A 160 -2.82 7.56 -7.37
N ALA A 161 -1.70 8.14 -6.94
CA ALA A 161 -0.40 7.45 -6.95
C ALA A 161 -0.35 6.25 -5.98
N ALA A 162 -0.99 6.37 -4.81
CA ALA A 162 -1.03 5.31 -3.81
C ALA A 162 -1.92 4.14 -4.24
N LEU A 163 -3.11 4.44 -4.78
CA LEU A 163 -4.19 3.47 -4.96
C LEU A 163 -4.37 2.97 -6.38
N LEU A 164 -3.84 3.69 -7.40
CA LEU A 164 -4.01 3.33 -8.82
C LEU A 164 -2.72 2.84 -9.49
N LYS A 165 -1.55 2.91 -8.80
CA LYS A 165 -0.24 2.51 -9.36
C LYS A 165 0.45 1.39 -8.55
N PRO A 166 -0.04 0.14 -8.59
CA PRO A 166 -1.20 -0.33 -9.35
C PRO A 166 -2.49 -0.34 -8.50
N PHE A 167 -3.64 -0.47 -9.18
CA PHE A 167 -4.92 -0.78 -8.53
C PHE A 167 -5.03 -2.30 -8.29
N ASP A 168 -5.12 -2.72 -7.03
CA ASP A 168 -5.30 -4.12 -6.64
C ASP A 168 -6.70 -4.32 -6.07
N VAL A 169 -7.54 -5.00 -6.86
CA VAL A 169 -8.96 -5.21 -6.55
C VAL A 169 -9.16 -6.03 -5.28
N ASP A 170 -8.30 -7.02 -5.02
CA ASP A 170 -8.44 -7.89 -3.86
C ASP A 170 -8.13 -7.13 -2.57
N LEU A 171 -7.09 -6.31 -2.58
CA LEU A 171 -6.77 -5.44 -1.45
C LEU A 171 -7.85 -4.36 -1.27
N TRP A 172 -8.31 -3.75 -2.36
CA TRP A 172 -9.38 -2.75 -2.34
C TRP A 172 -10.68 -3.29 -1.73
N GLN A 173 -11.04 -4.53 -2.02
CA GLN A 173 -12.25 -5.15 -1.48
C GLN A 173 -12.19 -5.43 0.02
N ARG A 174 -10.98 -5.57 0.58
CA ARG A 174 -10.75 -5.81 2.01
C ARG A 174 -10.77 -4.54 2.86
N VAL A 175 -10.69 -3.36 2.24
CA VAL A 175 -10.83 -2.07 2.93
C VAL A 175 -12.25 -1.95 3.48
N ASP A 176 -12.38 -1.38 4.68
CA ASP A 176 -13.66 -1.08 5.29
C ASP A 176 -14.59 -0.36 4.30
N PRO A 177 -15.87 -0.76 4.18
CA PRO A 177 -16.78 -0.20 3.18
C PRO A 177 -16.93 1.33 3.27
N GLU A 178 -16.92 1.90 4.48
CA GLU A 178 -17.03 3.34 4.68
C GLU A 178 -15.76 4.05 4.18
N LEU A 179 -14.58 3.57 4.58
CA LEU A 179 -13.32 4.15 4.11
C LEU A 179 -13.21 4.03 2.58
N ARG A 180 -13.53 2.85 2.04
CA ARG A 180 -13.52 2.59 0.60
C ARG A 180 -14.42 3.56 -0.15
N TYR A 181 -15.63 3.83 0.37
CA TYR A 181 -16.54 4.81 -0.20
C TYR A 181 -15.95 6.23 -0.17
N ARG A 182 -15.40 6.68 0.97
CA ARG A 182 -14.77 8.01 1.09
C ARG A 182 -13.61 8.19 0.10
N LEU A 183 -12.73 7.20 0.01
CA LEU A 183 -11.61 7.19 -0.93
C LEU A 183 -12.09 7.21 -2.38
N LEU A 184 -13.12 6.41 -2.68
CA LEU A 184 -13.73 6.37 -4.00
C LEU A 184 -14.30 7.73 -4.41
N LEU A 185 -14.99 8.44 -3.51
CA LEU A 185 -15.47 9.79 -3.78
C LEU A 185 -14.31 10.77 -4.06
N GLY A 186 -13.26 10.71 -3.24
CA GLY A 186 -12.07 11.55 -3.42
C GLY A 186 -11.40 11.32 -4.78
N LEU A 187 -11.23 10.06 -5.17
CA LEU A 187 -10.69 9.68 -6.48
C LEU A 187 -11.60 10.15 -7.62
N LEU A 188 -12.89 9.78 -7.59
CA LEU A 188 -13.82 10.07 -8.69
C LEU A 188 -14.09 11.56 -8.91
N ASN A 189 -14.03 12.38 -7.86
CA ASN A 189 -14.17 13.83 -8.00
C ASN A 189 -12.96 14.49 -8.67
N HIS A 190 -11.80 13.84 -8.64
CA HIS A 190 -10.57 14.37 -9.21
C HIS A 190 -10.24 13.80 -10.59
N LEU A 191 -10.65 12.57 -10.86
CA LEU A 191 -10.44 11.91 -12.14
C LEU A 191 -11.37 12.50 -13.21
N GLY A 192 -11.01 13.66 -13.76
CA GLY A 192 -11.61 14.24 -14.96
C GLY A 192 -10.73 14.07 -16.19
N GLY A 193 -11.29 13.59 -17.31
CA GLY A 193 -10.59 13.52 -18.60
C GLY A 193 -9.55 12.39 -18.74
N ASP A 194 -8.99 12.27 -19.96
CA ASP A 194 -8.18 11.18 -20.53
C ASP A 194 -6.97 10.73 -19.69
N CYS A 195 -7.24 9.99 -18.62
CA CYS A 195 -6.27 9.14 -17.92
C CYS A 195 -6.68 7.67 -18.07
N GLU A 196 -7.01 7.25 -19.29
CA GLU A 196 -7.62 5.96 -19.57
C GLU A 196 -6.78 4.81 -19.01
N THR A 197 -5.47 4.81 -19.21
CA THR A 197 -4.63 3.68 -18.79
C THR A 197 -4.49 3.52 -17.27
N LEU A 198 -4.38 4.63 -16.52
CA LEU A 198 -4.20 4.57 -15.07
C LEU A 198 -5.50 4.23 -14.34
N THR A 199 -6.62 4.77 -14.83
CA THR A 199 -7.90 4.70 -14.13
C THR A 199 -8.79 3.56 -14.63
N GLN A 200 -8.50 2.97 -15.78
CA GLN A 200 -9.27 1.87 -16.37
C GLN A 200 -9.55 0.72 -15.39
N PRO A 201 -8.59 0.21 -14.59
CA PRO A 201 -8.88 -0.85 -13.63
C PRO A 201 -9.96 -0.47 -12.60
N LEU A 202 -9.95 0.79 -12.13
CA LEU A 202 -10.97 1.32 -11.21
C LEU A 202 -12.35 1.39 -11.89
N TRP A 203 -12.40 1.88 -13.14
CA TRP A 203 -13.64 1.96 -13.91
C TRP A 203 -14.23 0.58 -14.21
N LEU A 204 -13.40 -0.40 -14.57
CA LEU A 204 -13.81 -1.77 -14.78
C LEU A 204 -14.36 -2.39 -13.49
N TRP A 205 -13.70 -2.14 -12.35
CA TRP A 205 -14.20 -2.58 -11.06
C TRP A 205 -15.57 -1.95 -10.74
N LEU A 206 -15.73 -0.63 -10.91
CA LEU A 206 -17.01 0.06 -10.69
C LEU A 206 -18.13 -0.49 -11.58
N GLN A 207 -17.85 -0.72 -12.86
CA GLN A 207 -18.81 -1.32 -13.78
C GLN A 207 -19.22 -2.72 -13.32
N ALA A 208 -18.27 -3.55 -12.88
CA ALA A 208 -18.58 -4.88 -12.34
C ALA A 208 -19.44 -4.81 -11.05
N GLN A 209 -19.21 -3.82 -10.18
CA GLN A 209 -20.04 -3.62 -8.97
C GLN A 209 -21.48 -3.17 -9.30
N SER A 210 -21.72 -2.62 -10.49
CA SER A 210 -23.06 -2.21 -10.95
C SER A 210 -23.90 -3.37 -11.53
N GLN A 211 -23.41 -4.60 -11.44
CA GLN A 211 -24.05 -5.79 -12.01
C GLN A 211 -24.41 -6.81 -10.92
N PRO A 212 -25.57 -7.48 -11.03
CA PRO A 212 -26.61 -7.28 -12.05
C PRO A 212 -27.48 -6.03 -11.80
N ASP A 213 -27.47 -5.51 -10.57
CA ASP A 213 -28.31 -4.39 -10.14
C ASP A 213 -27.46 -3.12 -9.92
N PRO A 214 -27.69 -2.04 -10.68
CA PRO A 214 -26.97 -0.78 -10.51
C PRO A 214 -27.30 -0.04 -9.21
N GLY A 215 -28.43 -0.34 -8.56
CA GLY A 215 -28.84 0.25 -7.29
C GLY A 215 -27.95 -0.12 -6.10
N VAL A 216 -27.08 -1.12 -6.27
CA VAL A 216 -26.04 -1.49 -5.28
C VAL A 216 -24.98 -0.38 -5.13
N LEU A 217 -24.76 0.42 -6.17
CA LEU A 217 -23.84 1.55 -6.10
C LEU A 217 -24.53 2.77 -5.49
N HIS A 218 -23.79 3.46 -4.62
CA HIS A 218 -24.18 4.80 -4.18
C HIS A 218 -24.35 5.75 -5.39
N ASP A 219 -25.26 6.72 -5.26
CA ASP A 219 -25.64 7.62 -6.35
C ASP A 219 -24.47 8.35 -6.99
N LEU A 220 -23.55 8.91 -6.20
CA LEU A 220 -22.44 9.68 -6.76
C LEU A 220 -21.45 8.82 -7.58
N PRO A 221 -20.95 7.66 -7.09
CA PRO A 221 -20.21 6.72 -7.92
C PRO A 221 -20.95 6.26 -9.17
N ARG A 222 -22.26 6.01 -9.06
CA ARG A 222 -23.12 5.58 -10.17
C ARG A 222 -23.23 6.65 -11.26
N LEU A 223 -23.42 7.91 -10.87
CA LEU A 223 -23.47 9.05 -11.79
C LEU A 223 -22.12 9.28 -12.49
N ARG A 224 -21.00 9.17 -11.75
CA ARG A 224 -19.64 9.30 -12.32
C ARG A 224 -19.32 8.17 -13.29
N LEU A 225 -19.74 6.94 -12.99
CA LEU A 225 -19.62 5.82 -13.92
C LEU A 225 -20.43 6.09 -15.21
N ALA A 226 -21.68 6.55 -15.09
CA ALA A 226 -22.51 6.88 -16.24
C ALA A 226 -21.90 8.00 -17.11
N GLU A 227 -21.38 9.07 -16.49
CA GLU A 227 -20.66 10.14 -17.16
C GLU A 227 -19.47 9.60 -17.98
N ARG A 228 -18.64 8.76 -17.34
CA ARG A 228 -17.49 8.13 -18.02
C ARG A 228 -17.90 7.25 -19.19
N LEU A 229 -18.97 6.46 -19.04
CA LEU A 229 -19.50 5.58 -20.09
C LEU A 229 -20.03 6.38 -21.28
N VAL A 230 -20.71 7.51 -21.05
CA VAL A 230 -21.14 8.43 -22.11
C VAL A 230 -19.94 8.97 -22.88
N LEU A 231 -18.90 9.44 -22.17
CA LEU A 231 -17.66 9.93 -22.78
C LEU A 231 -16.92 8.84 -23.57
N ALA A 232 -17.07 7.57 -23.17
CA ALA A 232 -16.51 6.41 -23.88
C ALA A 232 -17.37 5.94 -25.08
N GLY A 233 -18.47 6.63 -25.40
CA GLY A 233 -19.41 6.22 -26.46
C GLY A 233 -20.31 5.03 -26.09
N GLN A 234 -20.37 4.62 -24.83
CA GLN A 234 -21.16 3.49 -24.33
C GLN A 234 -22.52 3.93 -23.76
N ALA A 235 -23.29 4.70 -24.55
CA ALA A 235 -24.54 5.31 -24.09
C ALA A 235 -25.61 4.31 -23.61
N GLY A 236 -25.67 3.11 -24.21
CA GLY A 236 -26.61 2.05 -23.79
C GLY A 236 -26.32 1.56 -22.36
N GLU A 237 -25.04 1.36 -22.05
CA GLU A 237 -24.60 0.94 -20.72
C GLU A 237 -24.75 2.06 -19.69
N ALA A 238 -24.46 3.31 -20.08
CA ALA A 238 -24.72 4.48 -19.23
C ALA A 238 -26.20 4.57 -18.84
N ARG A 239 -27.12 4.33 -19.79
CA ARG A 239 -28.56 4.31 -19.52
C ARG A 239 -28.95 3.19 -18.56
N ARG A 240 -28.35 1.99 -18.70
CA ARG A 240 -28.58 0.87 -17.77
C ARG A 240 -28.17 1.24 -16.34
N VAL A 241 -27.02 1.91 -16.16
CA VAL A 241 -26.51 2.29 -14.84
C VAL A 241 -27.37 3.37 -14.16
N LEU A 242 -28.07 4.19 -14.95
CA LEU A 242 -28.93 5.28 -14.44
C LEU A 242 -30.36 4.86 -14.10
N LEU A 243 -30.87 3.79 -14.74
CA LEU A 243 -32.24 3.28 -14.57
C LEU A 243 -32.31 2.15 -13.55
#